data_AF-A0A536NWZ7-F1
#
_entry.id   AF-A0A536NWZ7-F1
#
_cell.length_a   1.000
_cell.length_b   1.000
_cell.length_c   1.000
_cell.angle_alpha   90.00
_cell.angle_beta   90.00
_cell.angle_gamma   90.00
#
_symmetry.space_group_name_H-M   'P 1'
#
loop_
_entity.id
_entity.type
_entity.pdbx_description
1 polymer ?
#
loop_
_entity_poly.entity_id
_entity_poly.type
_entity_poly.pdbx_seq_one_letter_code
_entity_poly.pdbx_strand_id
1 'polypeptide(L)'
;MAPGLHARRRIATHDRLVPLGLRRGAGRVTSGLPGCRSCGTAGLELVLSLGRTPLANALLTREQLSQPEPLYPLDLAFCPACTLVQITQTVPPAELFADYRYFSSFSDTMLRHARSLVAGLISERQLGPQSLVVEIASNDGYLL
;
A
#
# COMPACT_ATOMS: atom_id res chain seq x y z
N MET A 1 -48.18 4.57 0.94
CA MET A 1 -47.47 3.99 2.10
C MET A 1 -46.11 3.52 1.62
N ALA A 2 -45.05 4.27 1.92
CA ALA A 2 -43.68 3.92 1.55
C ALA A 2 -43.07 3.01 2.64
N PRO A 3 -42.40 1.90 2.29
CA PRO A 3 -41.70 1.09 3.28
C PRO A 3 -40.45 1.81 3.78
N GLY A 4 -40.29 1.84 5.11
CA GLY A 4 -39.25 2.57 5.81
C GLY A 4 -37.84 2.04 5.55
N LEU A 5 -36.89 2.96 5.45
CA LEU A 5 -35.46 2.68 5.51
C LEU A 5 -35.10 2.15 6.90
N HIS A 6 -34.78 0.86 6.99
CA HIS A 6 -34.19 0.28 8.20
C HIS A 6 -32.70 0.60 8.25
N ALA A 7 -32.26 1.23 9.35
CA ALA A 7 -30.87 1.54 9.62
C ALA A 7 -29.99 0.28 9.54
N ARG A 8 -28.88 0.36 8.79
CA ARG A 8 -27.90 -0.72 8.70
C ARG A 8 -27.38 -1.05 10.09
N ARG A 9 -27.54 -2.33 10.48
CA ARG A 9 -26.94 -2.90 11.69
C ARG A 9 -25.46 -2.51 11.76
N ARG A 10 -25.04 -2.01 12.92
CA ARG A 10 -23.64 -1.74 13.25
C ARG A 10 -22.81 -2.99 12.92
N ILE A 11 -21.81 -2.82 12.05
CA ILE A 11 -20.79 -3.84 11.80
C ILE A 11 -20.07 -4.05 13.14
N ALA A 12 -20.11 -5.27 13.65
CA ALA A 12 -19.37 -5.65 14.85
C ALA A 12 -17.88 -5.31 14.65
N THR A 13 -17.29 -4.68 15.65
CA THR A 13 -15.87 -4.34 15.71
C THR A 13 -15.03 -5.58 15.45
N HIS A 14 -14.06 -5.47 14.55
CA HIS A 14 -13.10 -6.54 14.25
C HIS A 14 -12.05 -6.62 15.38
N ASP A 15 -12.48 -6.92 16.61
CA ASP A 15 -11.61 -6.98 17.80
C ASP A 15 -10.81 -8.29 17.90
N ARG A 16 -10.47 -8.92 16.77
CA ARG A 16 -9.81 -10.24 16.74
C ARG A 16 -8.67 -10.38 15.72
N LEU A 17 -7.85 -9.34 15.52
CA LEU A 17 -6.70 -9.46 14.62
C LEU A 17 -5.35 -9.75 15.28
N VAL A 18 -5.20 -9.75 16.61
CA VAL A 18 -3.95 -10.20 17.24
C VAL A 18 -4.23 -10.86 18.59
N PRO A 19 -3.92 -12.15 18.80
CA PRO A 19 -3.88 -12.70 20.15
C PRO A 19 -2.85 -11.90 20.96
N LEU A 20 -3.25 -11.36 22.11
CA LEU A 20 -2.39 -10.69 23.13
C LEU A 20 -1.40 -11.67 23.80
N GLY A 21 -0.91 -12.65 23.06
CA GLY A 21 -0.04 -13.74 23.50
C GLY A 21 1.11 -14.00 22.53
N LEU A 22 1.51 -13.01 21.70
CA LEU A 22 2.85 -13.07 21.11
C LEU A 22 3.86 -13.04 22.25
N ARG A 23 4.31 -14.22 22.64
CA ARG A 23 5.60 -14.39 23.32
C ARG A 23 6.56 -13.46 22.61
N ARG A 24 7.29 -12.63 23.37
CA ARG A 24 8.51 -11.99 22.90
C ARG A 24 9.47 -13.13 22.52
N GLY A 25 9.30 -13.66 21.32
CA GLY A 25 10.33 -14.39 20.64
C GLY A 25 11.42 -13.36 20.42
N ALA A 26 12.35 -13.30 21.36
CA ALA A 26 13.64 -12.65 21.22
C ALA A 26 14.46 -13.40 20.15
N GLY A 27 13.91 -13.54 18.95
CA GLY A 27 14.67 -13.74 17.75
C GLY A 27 15.00 -12.35 17.25
N ARG A 28 16.06 -11.75 17.79
CA ARG A 28 16.74 -10.65 17.09
C ARG A 28 17.16 -11.24 15.74
N VAL A 29 16.34 -11.07 14.70
CA VAL A 29 16.79 -11.28 13.32
C VAL A 29 17.62 -10.05 12.98
N THR A 30 18.83 -9.99 13.54
CA THR A 30 19.73 -8.82 13.42
C THR A 30 20.65 -8.89 12.22
N SER A 31 20.75 -10.03 11.55
CA SER A 31 21.65 -10.21 10.42
C SER A 31 20.85 -10.28 9.12
N GLY A 32 20.85 -9.19 8.35
CA GLY A 32 20.43 -9.18 6.94
C GLY A 32 19.28 -8.24 6.58
N LEU A 33 18.59 -7.62 7.54
CA LEU A 33 17.57 -6.61 7.22
C LEU A 33 18.23 -5.31 6.72
N PRO A 34 17.66 -4.65 5.70
CA PRO A 34 18.21 -3.39 5.22
C PRO A 34 18.11 -2.30 6.30
N GLY A 35 18.90 -1.25 6.14
CA GLY A 35 18.74 -0.02 6.92
C GLY A 35 17.36 0.59 6.71
N CYS A 36 16.88 1.34 7.70
CA CYS A 36 15.60 2.03 7.60
C CYS A 36 15.58 3.00 6.40
N ARG A 37 14.59 2.88 5.50
CA ARG A 37 14.46 3.76 4.32
C ARG A 37 14.31 5.25 4.64
N SER A 38 13.73 5.60 5.79
CA SER A 38 13.56 7.01 6.19
C SER A 38 14.79 7.61 6.88
N CYS A 39 15.25 7.01 7.98
CA CYS A 39 16.34 7.58 8.80
C CYS A 39 17.72 6.91 8.64
N GLY A 40 17.82 5.85 7.83
CA GLY A 40 19.07 5.11 7.61
C GLY A 40 19.51 4.21 8.76
N THR A 41 18.93 4.32 9.96
CA THR A 41 19.31 3.53 11.13
C THR A 41 19.11 2.02 10.88
N ALA A 42 20.12 1.23 11.23
CA ALA A 42 20.05 -0.23 11.23
C ALA A 42 19.28 -0.77 12.45
N GLY A 43 19.05 -2.09 12.50
CA GLY A 43 18.36 -2.71 13.64
C GLY A 43 16.85 -2.57 13.56
N LEU A 44 16.28 -2.80 12.37
CA LEU A 44 14.84 -2.98 12.21
C LEU A 44 14.36 -4.21 13.00
N GLU A 45 13.17 -4.12 13.57
CA GLU A 45 12.52 -5.20 14.33
C GLU A 45 11.45 -5.85 13.47
N LEU A 46 11.55 -7.16 13.23
CA LEU A 46 10.54 -7.90 12.46
C LEU A 46 9.19 -7.88 13.20
N VAL A 47 8.14 -7.43 12.52
CA VAL A 47 6.76 -7.39 13.01
C VAL A 47 5.99 -8.63 12.54
N LEU A 48 6.07 -8.92 11.24
CA LEU A 48 5.33 -9.99 10.59
C LEU A 48 6.14 -10.51 9.41
N SER A 49 6.26 -11.84 9.28
CA SER A 49 6.73 -12.49 8.06
C SER A 49 5.56 -13.16 7.36
N LEU A 50 5.31 -12.80 6.11
CA LEU A 50 4.34 -13.48 5.23
C LEU A 50 5.03 -14.51 4.33
N GLY A 51 6.34 -14.73 4.51
CA GLY A 51 7.14 -15.65 3.71
C GLY A 51 7.44 -15.09 2.32
N ARG A 52 7.55 -15.99 1.33
CA ARG A 52 7.87 -15.64 -0.05
C ARG A 52 6.59 -15.63 -0.88
N THR A 53 6.25 -14.49 -1.48
CA THR A 53 5.02 -14.28 -2.25
C THR A 53 5.34 -13.81 -3.67
N PRO A 54 4.47 -14.09 -4.65
CA PRO A 54 4.60 -13.48 -5.96
C PRO A 54 4.25 -11.98 -5.90
N LEU A 55 4.49 -11.26 -7.01
CA LEU A 55 4.04 -9.89 -7.15
C LEU A 55 2.51 -9.85 -7.31
N ALA A 56 1.84 -9.08 -6.45
CA ALA A 56 0.37 -9.07 -6.37
C ALA A 56 -0.35 -8.74 -7.69
N ASN A 57 0.28 -7.94 -8.56
CA ASN A 57 -0.31 -7.47 -9.82
C ASN A 57 0.28 -8.17 -11.07
N ALA A 58 1.15 -9.17 -10.90
CA ALA A 58 1.73 -9.94 -12.00
C ALA A 58 0.79 -11.08 -12.42
N LEU A 59 -0.34 -10.73 -13.04
CA LEU A 59 -1.32 -11.71 -13.51
C LEU A 59 -0.74 -12.55 -14.66
N LEU A 60 -0.70 -13.87 -14.46
CA LEU A 60 -0.13 -14.80 -15.44
C LEU A 60 -1.07 -15.05 -16.62
N THR A 61 -0.51 -15.10 -17.83
CA THR A 61 -1.20 -15.65 -19.00
C THR A 61 -1.24 -17.18 -18.94
N ARG A 62 -2.06 -17.80 -19.78
CA ARG A 62 -2.16 -19.27 -19.86
C ARG A 62 -0.82 -19.92 -20.19
N GLU A 63 -0.03 -19.29 -21.06
CA GLU A 63 1.28 -19.76 -21.51
C GLU A 63 2.32 -19.67 -20.39
N GLN A 64 2.16 -18.71 -19.46
CA GLN A 64 3.05 -18.51 -18.33
C GLN A 64 2.81 -19.48 -17.17
N LEU A 65 1.66 -20.18 -17.13
CA LEU A 65 1.33 -21.12 -16.06
C LEU A 65 2.32 -22.30 -15.95
N SER A 66 3.05 -22.62 -17.03
CA SER A 66 4.07 -23.67 -17.04
C SER A 66 5.47 -23.15 -16.67
N GLN A 67 5.63 -21.84 -16.47
CA GLN A 67 6.90 -21.20 -16.18
C GLN A 67 7.05 -20.94 -14.68
N PRO A 68 8.29 -20.87 -14.16
CA PRO A 68 8.51 -20.50 -12.77
C PRO A 68 8.07 -19.05 -12.52
N GLU A 69 7.29 -18.85 -11.45
CA GLU A 69 6.87 -17.53 -10.99
C GLU A 69 7.90 -16.98 -9.98
N PRO A 70 8.42 -15.74 -10.17
CA PRO A 70 9.31 -15.11 -9.21
C PRO A 70 8.62 -14.89 -7.85
N LEU A 71 9.30 -15.26 -6.77
CA LEU A 71 8.84 -15.05 -5.40
C LEU A 71 9.81 -14.15 -4.62
N TYR A 72 9.26 -13.26 -3.80
CA TYR A 72 10.02 -12.28 -3.03
C TYR A 72 9.63 -12.37 -1.55
N PRO A 73 10.57 -12.17 -0.61
CA PRO A 73 10.23 -12.05 0.80
C PRO A 73 9.28 -10.89 1.04
N LEU A 74 8.17 -11.15 1.73
CA LEU A 74 7.22 -10.15 2.19
C LEU A 74 7.23 -10.12 3.71
N ASP A 75 8.25 -9.47 4.25
CA ASP A 75 8.41 -9.28 5.68
C ASP A 75 8.23 -7.80 6.02
N LEU A 76 7.49 -7.54 7.10
CA LEU A 76 7.21 -6.22 7.62
C LEU A 76 8.07 -5.97 8.86
N ALA A 77 8.80 -4.87 8.89
CA ALA A 77 9.69 -4.52 9.98
C ALA A 77 9.48 -3.07 10.46
N PHE A 78 9.66 -2.86 11.76
CA PHE A 78 9.51 -1.58 12.46
C PHE A 78 10.88 -0.98 12.78
N CYS A 79 11.02 0.33 12.59
CA CYS A 79 12.20 1.08 12.99
C CYS A 79 11.99 1.72 14.37
N PRO A 80 12.73 1.29 15.42
CA PRO A 80 12.58 1.89 16.76
C PRO A 80 13.09 3.34 16.83
N ALA A 81 13.91 3.79 15.87
CA ALA A 81 14.47 5.14 15.87
C ALA A 81 13.52 6.22 15.33
N CYS A 82 12.80 5.94 14.24
CA CYS A 82 11.92 6.92 13.57
C CYS A 82 10.46 6.47 13.45
N THR A 83 10.13 5.30 13.99
CA THR A 83 8.79 4.68 13.96
C THR A 83 8.27 4.23 12.60
N LEU A 84 9.08 4.31 11.53
CA LEU A 84 8.70 3.79 10.21
C LEU A 84 8.48 2.27 10.26
N VAL A 85 7.33 1.83 9.75
CA VAL A 85 7.07 0.43 9.38
C VAL A 85 7.28 0.27 7.88
N GLN A 86 8.03 -0.75 7.46
CA GLN A 86 8.41 -0.94 6.06
C GLN A 86 8.57 -2.42 5.71
N ILE A 87 8.46 -2.75 4.42
CA ILE A 87 8.85 -4.08 3.92
C ILE A 87 10.37 -4.23 3.85
N THR A 88 10.89 -5.44 4.00
CA THR A 88 12.36 -5.67 4.05
C THR A 88 12.99 -5.85 2.66
N GLN A 89 12.21 -6.21 1.65
CA GLN A 89 12.67 -6.36 0.27
C GLN A 89 12.30 -5.13 -0.57
N THR A 90 13.20 -4.72 -1.47
CA THR A 90 12.88 -3.79 -2.57
C THR A 90 12.93 -4.59 -3.87
N VAL A 91 11.81 -4.68 -4.58
CA VAL A 91 11.76 -5.24 -5.94
C VAL A 91 12.07 -4.12 -6.93
N PRO A 92 12.85 -4.37 -7.99
CA PRO A 92 13.16 -3.35 -8.98
C PRO A 92 11.90 -2.71 -9.59
N PRO A 93 11.84 -1.38 -9.75
CA PRO A 93 10.69 -0.70 -10.37
C PRO A 93 10.39 -1.21 -11.78
N ALA A 94 11.42 -1.57 -12.55
CA ALA A 94 11.27 -2.13 -13.89
C ALA A 94 10.48 -3.46 -13.90
N GLU A 95 10.50 -4.23 -12.80
CA GLU A 95 9.69 -5.45 -12.66
C GLU A 95 8.27 -5.13 -12.19
N LEU A 96 8.11 -4.20 -11.25
CA LEU A 96 6.81 -3.82 -10.69
C LEU A 96 5.92 -3.07 -11.69
N PHE A 97 6.52 -2.26 -12.57
CA PHE A 97 5.82 -1.32 -13.42
C PHE A 97 5.94 -1.63 -14.92
N ALA A 98 6.53 -2.77 -15.31
CA ALA A 98 6.61 -3.17 -16.72
C ALA A 98 5.23 -3.26 -17.39
N ASP A 99 4.25 -3.76 -16.66
CA ASP A 99 2.89 -4.02 -17.16
C ASP A 99 1.86 -3.69 -16.07
N TYR A 100 1.68 -2.40 -15.85
CA TYR A 100 0.88 -1.86 -14.75
C TYR A 100 -0.62 -1.91 -15.09
N ARG A 101 -1.34 -2.89 -14.51
CA ARG A 101 -2.75 -3.18 -14.81
C ARG A 101 -3.77 -2.48 -13.90
N TYR A 102 -3.37 -1.48 -13.14
CA TYR A 102 -4.27 -0.75 -12.24
C TYR A 102 -4.64 0.61 -12.85
N PHE A 103 -5.93 0.85 -13.04
CA PHE A 103 -6.51 2.09 -13.54
C PHE A 103 -7.38 2.74 -12.47
N SER A 104 -6.97 3.91 -11.99
CA SER A 104 -7.64 4.61 -10.89
C SER A 104 -9.01 5.13 -11.28
N SER A 105 -9.18 5.50 -12.55
CA SER A 105 -10.45 5.98 -13.09
C SER A 105 -11.58 4.93 -13.07
N PHE A 106 -11.27 3.64 -12.92
CA PHE A 106 -12.28 2.58 -12.90
C PHE A 106 -13.09 2.56 -11.59
N SER A 107 -12.69 3.31 -10.57
CA SER A 107 -13.41 3.42 -9.30
C SER A 107 -14.15 4.75 -9.22
N ASP A 108 -15.48 4.72 -9.30
CA ASP A 108 -16.33 5.90 -9.08
C ASP A 108 -16.06 6.58 -7.72
N THR A 109 -15.71 5.77 -6.71
CA THR A 109 -15.35 6.28 -5.38
C THR A 109 -14.04 7.07 -5.43
N MET A 110 -13.04 6.60 -6.18
CA MET A 110 -11.78 7.34 -6.37
C MET A 110 -12.00 8.63 -7.16
N LEU A 111 -12.82 8.60 -8.22
CA LEU A 111 -13.13 9.81 -9.00
C LEU A 111 -13.84 10.88 -8.15
N ARG A 112 -14.83 10.48 -7.33
CA ARG A 112 -15.47 11.42 -6.39
C ARG A 112 -14.50 11.96 -5.36
N HIS A 113 -13.61 11.12 -4.83
CA HIS A 113 -12.57 11.55 -3.89
C HIS A 113 -11.61 12.56 -4.55
N ALA A 114 -11.11 12.28 -5.75
CA ALA A 114 -10.22 13.16 -6.48
C ALA A 114 -10.85 14.53 -6.74
N ARG A 115 -12.11 14.57 -7.20
CA ARG A 115 -12.85 15.83 -7.37
C ARG A 115 -12.94 16.62 -6.06
N SER A 116 -13.25 15.95 -4.95
CA SER A 116 -13.32 16.59 -3.63
C SER A 116 -11.97 17.15 -3.19
N LEU A 117 -10.90 16.37 -3.38
CA LEU A 117 -9.53 16.77 -3.05
C LEU A 117 -9.09 17.98 -3.86
N VAL A 118 -9.27 17.95 -5.19
CA VAL A 118 -8.87 19.04 -6.09
C VAL A 118 -9.64 20.32 -5.78
N ALA A 119 -10.96 20.25 -5.55
CA ALA A 119 -11.74 21.42 -5.14
C ALA A 119 -11.22 22.05 -3.83
N GLY A 120 -10.87 21.21 -2.84
CA GLY A 120 -10.25 21.65 -1.60
C GLY A 120 -8.90 22.32 -1.82
N LEU A 121 -8.00 21.68 -2.58
CA LEU A 121 -6.66 22.21 -2.86
C LEU A 121 -6.69 23.52 -3.65
N ILE A 122 -7.58 23.65 -4.64
CA ILE A 122 -7.77 24.91 -5.38
C ILE A 122 -8.15 26.03 -4.42
N SER A 123 -9.09 25.76 -3.50
CA SER A 123 -9.52 26.75 -2.50
C SER A 123 -8.43 27.08 -1.48
N GLU A 124 -7.80 26.08 -0.87
CA GLU A 124 -6.81 26.23 0.20
C GLU A 124 -5.50 26.87 -0.27
N ARG A 125 -5.10 26.59 -1.51
CA ARG A 125 -3.84 27.08 -2.10
C ARG A 125 -4.05 28.22 -3.08
N GLN A 126 -5.30 28.65 -3.29
CA GLN A 126 -5.67 29.74 -4.21
C GLN A 126 -5.11 29.48 -5.62
N LEU A 127 -5.21 28.22 -6.08
CA LEU A 127 -4.69 27.82 -7.39
C LEU A 127 -5.51 28.50 -8.49
N GLY A 128 -4.82 29.00 -9.51
CA GLY A 128 -5.43 29.70 -10.63
C GLY A 128 -4.81 29.32 -11.96
N PRO A 129 -5.19 30.01 -13.06
CA PRO A 129 -4.73 29.68 -14.41
C PRO A 129 -3.22 29.79 -14.63
N GLN A 130 -2.50 30.49 -13.75
CA GLN A 130 -1.04 30.66 -13.80
C GLN A 130 -0.29 29.68 -12.88
N SER A 131 -1.00 28.82 -12.15
CA SER A 131 -0.41 27.83 -11.27
C SER A 131 0.10 26.63 -12.07
N LEU A 132 1.33 26.18 -11.77
CA LEU A 132 1.85 24.90 -12.25
C LEU A 132 1.54 23.82 -11.22
N VAL A 133 0.86 22.75 -11.66
CA VAL A 133 0.57 21.57 -10.84
C VAL A 133 1.29 20.37 -11.43
N VAL A 134 1.99 19.63 -10.58
CA VAL A 134 2.70 18.40 -10.95
C VAL A 134 2.18 17.26 -10.08
N GLU A 135 1.72 16.19 -10.71
CA GLU A 135 1.35 14.95 -10.03
C GLU A 135 2.41 13.88 -10.31
N ILE A 136 3.02 13.35 -9.25
CA ILE A 136 3.94 12.22 -9.36
C ILE A 136 3.11 10.94 -9.40
N ALA A 137 3.37 10.09 -10.39
CA ALA A 137 2.65 8.84 -10.60
C ALA A 137 1.14 9.04 -10.84
N SER A 138 0.79 9.95 -11.77
CA SER A 138 -0.58 10.32 -12.16
C SER A 138 -1.45 9.19 -12.72
N ASN A 139 -0.88 8.00 -12.88
CA ASN A 139 -1.55 6.81 -13.39
C ASN A 139 -2.21 7.06 -14.77
N ASP A 140 -3.53 6.98 -14.86
CA ASP A 140 -4.30 7.17 -16.08
C ASP A 140 -4.84 8.61 -16.25
N GLY A 141 -4.37 9.56 -15.43
CA GLY A 141 -4.74 10.98 -15.52
C GLY A 141 -6.11 11.27 -14.93
N TYR A 142 -6.56 10.49 -13.94
CA TYR A 142 -7.88 10.69 -13.34
C TYR A 142 -8.00 11.95 -12.46
N LEU A 143 -6.87 12.50 -11.99
CA LEU A 143 -6.82 13.66 -11.09
C LEU A 143 -6.52 14.98 -11.82
N LEU A 144 -5.55 14.99 -12.74
CA LEU A 144 -5.18 16.14 -13.58
C LEU A 144 -5.83 16.07 -14.96
#